data_AF-A0A8X6HUL1-F1
#
_entry.id   AF-A0A8X6HUL1-F1
#
_cell.length_a   1.000
_cell.length_b   1.000
_cell.length_c   1.000
_cell.angle_alpha   90.00
_cell.angle_beta   90.00
_cell.angle_gamma   90.00
#
_symmetry.space_group_name_H-M   'P 1'
#
loop_
_entity.id
_entity.type
_entity.pdbx_description
1 polymer ?
#
loop_
_entity_poly.entity_id
_entity_poly.type
_entity_poly.pdbx_seq_one_letter_code
_entity_poly.pdbx_strand_id
1 'polypeptide(L)'
;MSITLRLTRYWFGKSMNEFVVNDLKINKNTVVDWYMFYREVCMIACVNESAKLGEGAIVEIDESLFGKMKYGRGKRVKGSWVFGGIQSLKNLFSAWWPIVRKRNCLQ
;
A
#
# COMPACT_ATOMS: atom_id res chain seq x y z
N MET A 1 12.75 -19.17 -20.37
CA MET A 1 12.28 -17.87 -19.84
C MET A 1 11.58 -18.11 -18.50
N SER A 2 12.19 -17.68 -17.38
CA SER A 2 11.69 -17.97 -16.03
C SER A 2 10.24 -17.45 -15.85
N ILE A 3 9.40 -18.20 -15.13
CA ILE A 3 8.02 -17.81 -14.82
C ILE A 3 7.96 -16.54 -13.95
N THR A 4 8.97 -16.34 -13.11
CA THR A 4 9.10 -15.18 -12.22
C THR A 4 9.20 -13.87 -13.00
N LEU A 5 10.05 -13.82 -14.03
CA LEU A 5 10.22 -12.67 -14.93
C LEU A 5 8.94 -12.29 -15.69
N ARG A 6 8.10 -13.28 -16.01
CA ARG A 6 6.81 -13.01 -16.66
C ARG A 6 5.78 -12.47 -15.68
N LEU A 7 5.73 -13.03 -14.46
CA LEU A 7 4.88 -12.53 -13.38
C LEU A 7 5.21 -11.10 -12.98
N THR A 8 6.49 -10.75 -12.84
CA THR A 8 6.89 -9.37 -12.53
C THR A 8 6.46 -8.43 -13.65
N ARG A 9 6.69 -8.78 -14.92
CA ARG A 9 6.24 -7.97 -16.06
C ARG A 9 4.74 -7.72 -16.06
N TYR A 10 3.92 -8.74 -15.81
CA TYR A 10 2.47 -8.59 -15.74
C TYR A 10 2.00 -7.74 -14.55
N TRP A 11 2.67 -7.87 -13.40
CA TRP A 11 2.40 -7.05 -12.23
C TRP A 11 2.71 -5.57 -12.49
N PHE A 12 3.87 -5.27 -13.09
CA PHE A 12 4.24 -3.91 -13.49
C PHE A 12 3.27 -3.33 -14.53
N GLY A 13 2.83 -4.15 -15.50
CA GLY A 13 1.87 -3.76 -16.53
C GLY A 13 0.41 -3.67 -16.05
N LYS A 14 0.13 -3.85 -14.74
CA LYS A 14 -1.22 -3.87 -14.14
C LYS A 14 -2.23 -4.73 -14.91
N SER A 15 -1.76 -5.88 -15.38
CA SER A 15 -2.60 -6.81 -16.13
C SER A 15 -3.65 -7.49 -15.23
N MET A 16 -4.81 -7.82 -15.79
CA MET A 16 -5.88 -8.50 -15.06
C MET A 16 -5.47 -9.92 -14.67
N ASN A 17 -5.74 -10.32 -13.43
CA ASN A 17 -5.30 -11.63 -12.90
C ASN A 17 -5.80 -12.82 -13.74
N GLU A 18 -7.02 -12.72 -14.30
CA GLU A 18 -7.60 -13.78 -15.14
C GLU A 18 -6.79 -14.00 -16.42
N PHE A 19 -6.30 -12.92 -17.03
CA PHE A 19 -5.43 -13.01 -18.20
C PHE A 19 -4.11 -13.71 -17.86
N VAL A 20 -3.51 -13.36 -16.72
CA VAL A 20 -2.25 -13.95 -16.25
C VAL A 20 -2.39 -15.43 -15.94
N VAL A 21 -3.50 -15.84 -15.33
CA VAL A 21 -3.82 -17.25 -15.05
C VAL A 21 -3.93 -18.05 -16.34
N ASN A 22 -4.60 -17.51 -17.36
CA ASN A 22 -4.78 -18.18 -18.65
C ASN A 22 -3.48 -18.28 -19.45
N ASP A 23 -2.67 -17.22 -19.48
CA ASP A 23 -1.40 -17.17 -20.23
C ASP A 23 -0.31 -18.06 -19.60
N LEU A 24 -0.16 -17.99 -18.27
CA LEU A 24 0.88 -18.73 -17.55
C LEU A 24 0.44 -20.13 -17.12
N LYS A 25 -0.86 -20.47 -17.25
CA LYS A 25 -1.47 -21.74 -16.82
C LYS A 25 -1.16 -22.09 -15.35
N ILE A 26 -1.19 -21.08 -14.49
CA ILE A 26 -0.92 -21.21 -13.05
C ILE A 26 -2.19 -20.97 -12.24
N ASN A 27 -2.24 -21.51 -11.02
CA ASN A 27 -3.38 -21.32 -10.15
C ASN A 27 -3.56 -19.83 -9.81
N LYS A 28 -4.81 -19.37 -9.80
CA LYS A 28 -5.20 -18.03 -9.39
C LYS A 28 -4.67 -17.67 -8.00
N ASN A 29 -4.71 -18.61 -7.06
CA ASN A 29 -4.20 -18.39 -5.71
C ASN A 29 -2.70 -18.06 -5.74
N THR A 30 -1.92 -18.82 -6.52
CA THR A 30 -0.48 -18.57 -6.69
C THR A 30 -0.20 -17.20 -7.29
N VAL A 31 -0.97 -16.73 -8.28
CA VAL A 31 -0.82 -15.37 -8.84
C VAL A 31 -1.05 -14.31 -7.76
N VAL A 32 -2.10 -14.49 -6.95
CA VAL A 32 -2.42 -13.58 -5.85
C VAL A 32 -1.29 -13.57 -4.82
N ASP A 33 -0.77 -14.73 -4.43
CA ASP A 33 0.32 -14.86 -3.47
C ASP A 33 1.58 -14.14 -3.96
N TRP A 34 1.96 -14.31 -5.23
CA TRP A 34 3.08 -13.56 -5.83
C TRP A 34 2.85 -12.05 -5.82
N TYR A 35 1.63 -11.61 -6.12
CA TYR A 35 1.30 -10.19 -6.09
C TYR A 35 1.29 -9.62 -4.67
N MET A 36 0.94 -10.43 -3.67
CA MET A 36 1.07 -10.04 -2.26
C MET A 36 2.54 -9.93 -1.86
N PHE A 37 3.37 -10.89 -2.26
CA PHE A 37 4.82 -10.84 -2.03
C PHE A 37 5.46 -9.58 -2.64
N TYR A 38 5.14 -9.22 -3.89
CA TYR A 38 5.67 -7.98 -4.49
C TYR A 38 5.27 -6.73 -3.71
N ARG A 39 4.03 -6.67 -3.20
CA ARG A 39 3.58 -5.54 -2.35
C ARG A 39 4.34 -5.52 -1.04
N GLU A 40 4.56 -6.67 -0.41
CA GLU A 40 5.31 -6.77 0.85
C GLU A 40 6.75 -6.28 0.68
N VAL A 41 7.42 -6.70 -0.40
CA VAL A 41 8.78 -6.21 -0.73
C VAL A 41 8.79 -4.70 -0.91
N CYS A 42 7.83 -4.13 -1.64
CA CYS A 42 7.71 -2.68 -1.79
C CYS A 42 7.45 -1.98 -0.44
N MET A 43 6.62 -2.55 0.42
CA MET A 43 6.34 -1.99 1.75
C MET A 43 7.61 -1.97 2.61
N ILE A 44 8.39 -3.05 2.60
CA ILE A 44 9.66 -3.13 3.32
C ILE A 44 10.64 -2.07 2.82
N ALA A 45 10.77 -1.92 1.49
CA ALA A 45 11.60 -0.87 0.89
C ALA A 45 11.13 0.54 1.32
N CYS A 46 9.83 0.82 1.24
CA CYS A 46 9.27 2.10 1.67
C CYS A 46 9.50 2.40 3.16
N VAL A 47 9.40 1.39 4.03
CA VAL A 47 9.65 1.57 5.47
C VAL A 47 11.14 1.80 5.74
N ASN A 48 12.03 1.08 5.07
CA ASN A 48 13.48 1.24 5.24
C ASN A 48 13.99 2.59 4.74
N GLU A 49 13.39 3.11 3.66
CA GLU A 49 13.72 4.43 3.10
C GLU A 49 12.96 5.58 3.78
N SER A 50 12.03 5.27 4.69
CA SER A 50 11.27 6.30 5.40
C SER A 50 12.19 7.07 6.35
N ALA A 51 12.34 8.37 6.08
CA ALA A 51 13.05 9.30 6.93
C ALA A 51 12.10 9.97 7.93
N LYS A 52 12.62 10.34 9.10
CA LYS A 52 11.86 11.16 10.06
C LYS A 52 11.62 12.55 9.44
N LEU A 53 10.36 12.85 9.16
CA LEU A 53 9.91 14.17 8.72
C LEU A 53 9.91 15.17 9.89
N GLY A 54 10.22 16.44 9.60
CA GLY A 54 9.94 17.56 10.52
C GLY A 54 11.12 18.13 11.32
N GLU A 55 12.36 17.64 11.15
CA GLU A 55 13.52 18.35 11.70
C GLU A 55 13.89 19.54 10.81
N GLY A 56 13.40 20.73 11.19
CA GLY A 56 13.82 22.02 10.63
C GLY A 56 13.21 22.40 9.28
N ALA A 57 12.14 21.74 8.81
CA ALA A 57 11.49 22.12 7.56
C ALA A 57 9.96 22.01 7.64
N ILE A 58 9.30 22.77 6.76
CA ILE A 58 7.86 22.73 6.56
C ILE A 58 7.52 21.40 5.88
N VAL A 59 6.61 20.65 6.51
CA VAL A 59 6.08 19.38 6.01
C VAL A 59 4.62 19.59 5.66
N GLU A 60 4.25 19.21 4.45
CA GLU A 60 2.85 19.12 4.05
C GLU A 60 2.34 17.73 4.44
N ILE A 61 1.28 17.69 5.24
CA ILE A 61 0.64 16.45 5.68
C ILE A 61 -0.71 16.35 4.99
N ASP A 62 -0.93 15.26 4.25
CA ASP A 62 -2.21 14.90 3.67
C ASP A 62 -2.86 13.76 4.46
N GLU A 63 -4.15 13.90 4.74
CA GLU A 63 -4.94 12.93 5.50
C GLU A 63 -5.91 12.17 4.58
N SER A 64 -5.71 10.87 4.44
CA SER A 64 -6.60 10.00 3.67
C SER A 64 -7.32 9.01 4.59
N LEU A 65 -8.65 9.10 4.66
CA LEU A 65 -9.48 8.15 5.40
C LEU A 65 -9.81 6.93 4.52
N PHE A 66 -9.15 5.80 4.78
CA PHE A 66 -9.43 4.54 4.10
C PHE A 66 -10.49 3.74 4.86
N GLY A 67 -11.72 3.75 4.35
CA GLY A 67 -12.81 2.90 4.86
C GLY A 67 -13.41 2.06 3.75
N LYS A 68 -13.37 0.72 3.90
CA LYS A 68 -14.10 -0.19 3.01
C LYS A 68 -15.41 -0.61 3.66
N MET A 69 -16.53 -0.45 2.94
CA MET A 69 -17.80 -1.05 3.35
C MET A 69 -17.69 -2.57 3.27
N LYS A 70 -18.12 -3.30 4.31
CA LYS A 70 -18.23 -4.76 4.24
C LYS A 70 -19.27 -5.11 3.16
N TYR A 71 -18.84 -5.78 2.10
CA TYR A 71 -19.69 -6.17 0.95
C TYR A 71 -20.42 -5.02 0.21
N GLY A 72 -19.98 -3.78 0.33
CA GLY A 72 -20.64 -2.63 -0.31
C GLY A 72 -22.07 -2.37 0.18
N ARG A 73 -22.49 -2.98 1.30
CA ARG A 73 -23.82 -2.82 1.89
C ARG A 73 -23.71 -2.57 3.40
N GLY A 74 -24.60 -1.73 3.94
CA GLY A 74 -24.67 -1.44 5.38
C GLY A 74 -23.82 -0.26 5.87
N LYS A 75 -23.68 -0.13 7.19
CA LYS A 75 -23.04 1.00 7.88
C LYS A 75 -21.56 1.10 7.48
N ARG A 76 -21.07 2.29 7.14
CA ARG A 76 -19.64 2.55 6.91
C ARG A 76 -18.85 2.10 8.15
N VAL A 77 -17.94 1.14 7.96
CA VAL A 77 -17.01 0.72 9.01
C VAL A 77 -16.07 1.90 9.32
N LYS A 78 -15.69 2.08 10.59
CA LYS A 78 -14.66 3.06 10.97
C LYS A 78 -13.39 2.77 10.17
N GLY A 79 -13.08 3.63 9.21
CA GLY A 79 -11.89 3.51 8.38
C GLY A 79 -10.61 3.71 9.19
N SER A 80 -9.50 3.27 8.62
CA SER A 80 -8.17 3.60 9.12
C SER A 80 -7.73 4.92 8.50
N TRP A 81 -7.22 5.82 9.34
CA TRP A 81 -6.57 7.04 8.85
C TRP A 81 -5.17 6.69 8.36
N VAL A 82 -4.84 7.13 7.16
CA VAL A 82 -3.52 7.06 6.56
C VAL A 82 -3.05 8.48 6.33
N PHE A 83 -1.92 8.83 6.92
CA PHE A 83 -1.29 10.13 6.74
C PHE A 83 -0.12 9.98 5.78
N GLY A 84 -0.05 10.85 4.78
CA GLY A 84 1.11 11.04 3.91
C GLY A 84 1.79 12.35 4.26
N GLY A 85 3.12 12.39 4.28
CA GLY A 85 3.88 13.61 4.49
C GLY A 85 4.91 13.81 3.37
N ILE A 86 5.00 15.03 2.84
CA ILE A 86 6.10 15.42 1.95
C ILE A 86 6.85 16.61 2.55
N GLN A 87 8.18 16.50 2.58
CA GLN A 87 9.05 17.59 2.99
C GLN A 87 9.51 18.37 1.75
N SER A 88 9.03 19.60 1.61
CA SER A 88 9.24 20.46 0.45
C SER A 88 10.74 20.67 0.11
N LEU A 89 11.60 20.62 1.12
CA LEU A 89 13.03 20.90 0.98
C LEU A 89 13.89 19.73 0.47
N LYS A 90 13.40 18.49 0.51
CA LYS A 90 14.23 17.31 0.20
C LYS A 90 13.60 16.33 -0.80
N ASN A 91 12.41 16.62 -1.34
CA ASN A 91 11.60 15.63 -2.09
C ASN A 91 11.50 14.28 -1.35
N LEU A 92 11.62 14.30 -0.02
CA LEU A 92 11.49 13.12 0.83
C LEU A 92 9.99 12.93 1.05
N PHE A 93 9.46 11.92 0.36
CA PHE A 93 8.10 11.44 0.56
C PHE A 93 8.14 10.38 1.65
N SER A 94 7.42 10.61 2.75
CA SER A 94 7.22 9.60 3.79
C SER A 94 5.72 9.45 3.97
N ALA A 95 5.16 8.46 3.30
CA ALA A 95 3.84 7.96 3.65
C ALA A 95 4.01 6.90 4.74
N TRP A 96 2.91 6.64 5.46
CA TRP A 96 2.64 5.43 6.23
C TRP A 96 2.87 5.52 7.75
N TRP A 97 1.81 5.93 8.44
CA TRP A 97 1.44 5.31 9.72
C TRP A 97 -0.07 5.05 9.75
N PRO A 98 -0.55 3.79 9.81
CA PRO A 98 -1.93 3.55 10.16
C PRO A 98 -2.12 3.90 11.65
N ILE A 99 -3.01 4.85 11.97
CA ILE A 99 -3.45 5.03 13.35
C ILE A 99 -4.31 3.83 13.75
N VAL A 100 -3.69 2.83 14.38
CA VAL A 100 -4.36 1.69 15.04
C VAL A 100 -4.57 1.94 16.53
N ARG A 101 -4.03 3.02 17.11
CA ARG A 101 -4.35 3.41 18.49
C ARG A 101 -5.23 4.66 18.52
N LYS A 102 -6.53 4.45 18.75
CA LYS A 102 -7.26 5.40 19.58
C LYS A 102 -6.59 5.41 20.95
N ARG A 103 -5.70 6.37 21.20
CA ARG A 103 -5.50 6.80 22.59
C ARG A 103 -6.85 7.37 23.00
N ASN A 104 -7.49 6.75 23.98
CA ASN A 104 -8.70 7.28 24.58
C ASN A 104 -8.42 8.75 24.92
N CYS A 105 -9.02 9.67 24.17
CA CYS A 105 -9.23 11.01 24.67
C CYS A 105 -10.22 10.81 25.82
N LEU A 106 -9.70 10.95 27.04
CA LEU A 106 -10.47 10.99 28.26
C LEU A 106 -11.62 11.99 28.06
N GLN A 107 -12.85 11.54 28.28
CA GLN A 107 -13.93 12.42 28.71
C GLN A 107 -13.69 12.82 30.16
#